data_AF-A0A9P7K8U0-F1
#
_entry.id   AF-A0A9P7K8U0-F1
#
_cell.length_a   1.000
_cell.length_b   1.000
_cell.length_c   1.000
_cell.angle_alpha   90.00
_cell.angle_beta   90.00
_cell.angle_gamma   90.00
#
_symmetry.space_group_name_H-M   'P 1'
#
loop_
_entity.id
_entity.type
_entity.pdbx_description
1 polymer ?
#
loop_
_entity_poly.entity_id
_entity_poly.type
_entity_poly.pdbx_seq_one_letter_code
_entity_poly.pdbx_strand_id
1 'polypeptide(L)'
;MKTATTSTAQEKCWSTKAKPWWTRELSAVNKERSSLRKQQQAHQAHWGSQNEVIGQLLCQTTNYFCRLFKHKKKAWVDQTLEEATPYDVWGFCNWSKGTRNYPSPAIKHTNQNPVVQYKDKCNALQNVLFQPHPPLANNDLPNIKDTHLDNIAHIELTKTEVQEAIYCHCTKKAPGESQQTFVTIRWAWEAKEDIIFALMHHCIQTGHHSNNWH
;
A
#
# COMPACT_ATOMS: atom_id res chain seq x y z
N MET A 1 7.55 5.42 51.20
CA MET A 1 8.07 5.42 49.81
C MET A 1 7.85 4.02 49.24
N LYS A 2 6.88 3.85 48.34
CA LYS A 2 6.58 2.56 47.70
C LYS A 2 7.15 2.59 46.28
N THR A 3 7.95 1.59 45.95
CA THR A 3 8.85 1.49 44.80
C THR A 3 8.12 1.35 43.47
N ALA A 4 8.63 2.09 42.48
CA ALA A 4 8.11 2.26 41.13
C ALA A 4 8.52 1.11 40.17
N THR A 5 8.17 -0.15 40.48
CA THR A 5 8.60 -1.30 39.65
C THR A 5 7.44 -2.21 39.20
N THR A 6 6.22 -1.68 39.16
CA THR A 6 5.07 -2.36 38.51
C THR A 6 4.71 -1.70 37.19
N SER A 7 5.70 -1.24 36.43
CA SER A 7 5.49 -0.78 35.07
C SER A 7 6.01 -1.84 34.10
N THR A 8 5.15 -2.21 33.15
CA THR A 8 5.49 -2.91 31.91
C THR A 8 5.68 -4.43 31.95
N ALA A 9 4.77 -5.18 32.57
CA ALA A 9 4.54 -6.56 32.10
C ALA A 9 3.59 -6.49 30.90
N GLN A 10 4.12 -6.61 29.67
CA GLN A 10 3.28 -6.73 28.47
C GLN A 10 2.35 -7.94 28.64
N GLU A 11 1.05 -7.69 28.78
CA GLU A 11 0.05 -8.75 28.77
C GLU A 11 0.12 -9.46 27.42
N LYS A 12 0.60 -10.71 27.43
CA LYS A 12 0.79 -11.55 26.25
C LYS A 12 -0.49 -11.60 25.39
N CYS A 13 -0.47 -10.97 24.21
CA CYS A 13 -1.53 -11.10 23.21
C CYS A 13 -1.62 -12.56 22.72
N TRP A 14 -2.80 -13.17 22.84
CA TRP A 14 -3.01 -14.60 22.56
C TRP A 14 -3.12 -14.96 21.07
N SER A 15 -3.09 -13.98 20.16
CA SER A 15 -2.87 -14.21 18.73
C SER A 15 -2.40 -12.92 18.05
N THR A 16 -1.71 -13.04 16.91
CA THR A 16 -1.34 -11.90 16.04
C THR A 16 -2.54 -11.11 15.51
N LYS A 17 -3.74 -11.68 15.56
CA LYS A 17 -4.99 -11.04 15.11
C LYS A 17 -5.82 -10.47 16.27
N ALA A 18 -5.40 -10.68 17.51
CA ALA A 18 -6.12 -10.17 18.66
C ALA A 18 -5.97 -8.65 18.74
N LYS A 19 -7.00 -7.98 19.26
CA LYS A 19 -6.92 -6.55 19.51
C LYS A 19 -5.89 -6.31 20.64
N PRO A 20 -4.93 -5.41 20.48
CA PRO A 20 -3.82 -5.24 21.42
C PRO A 20 -4.25 -4.80 22.82
N TRP A 21 -5.38 -4.10 22.93
CA TRP A 21 -5.97 -3.65 24.19
C TRP A 21 -6.90 -4.66 24.88
N TRP A 22 -7.01 -5.89 24.34
CA TRP A 22 -7.92 -6.91 24.88
C TRP A 22 -7.26 -7.68 26.03
N THR A 23 -7.73 -7.45 27.26
CA THR A 23 -7.12 -8.01 28.48
C THR A 23 -7.79 -9.30 28.96
N ARG A 24 -7.15 -9.98 29.93
CA ARG A 24 -7.72 -11.17 30.59
C ARG A 24 -9.02 -10.84 31.34
N GLU A 25 -9.08 -9.68 31.97
CA GLU A 25 -10.27 -9.18 32.68
C GLU A 25 -11.47 -9.04 31.72
N LEU A 26 -11.27 -8.45 30.54
CA LEU A 26 -12.32 -8.33 29.52
C LEU A 26 -12.81 -9.71 29.06
N SER A 27 -11.88 -10.66 28.94
CA SER A 27 -12.21 -12.04 28.58
C SER A 27 -13.03 -12.74 29.67
N ALA A 28 -12.69 -12.53 30.95
CA ALA A 28 -13.40 -13.10 32.08
C ALA A 28 -14.84 -12.57 32.15
N VAL A 29 -15.03 -11.25 32.10
CA VAL A 29 -16.36 -10.62 32.14
C VAL A 29 -17.19 -11.00 30.91
N ASN A 30 -16.58 -11.11 29.72
CA ASN A 30 -17.30 -11.54 28.53
C ASN A 30 -17.73 -13.02 28.61
N LYS A 31 -16.93 -13.89 29.23
CA LYS A 31 -17.29 -15.29 29.51
C LYS A 31 -18.45 -15.36 30.51
N GLU A 32 -18.39 -14.60 31.59
CA GLU A 32 -19.46 -14.49 32.58
C GLU A 32 -20.77 -14.03 31.93
N ARG A 33 -20.74 -12.93 31.17
CA ARG A 33 -21.90 -12.45 30.40
C ARG A 33 -22.46 -13.52 29.45
N SER A 34 -21.58 -14.27 28.79
CA SER A 34 -21.99 -15.35 27.88
C SER A 34 -22.62 -16.52 28.64
N SER A 35 -22.11 -16.85 29.83
CA SER A 35 -22.68 -17.89 30.70
C SER A 35 -24.07 -17.51 31.21
N LEU A 36 -24.27 -16.26 31.62
CA LEU A 36 -25.57 -15.75 32.06
C LEU A 36 -26.61 -15.78 30.93
N ARG A 37 -26.21 -15.46 29.69
CA ARG A 37 -27.09 -15.61 28.52
C ARG A 37 -27.51 -17.06 28.29
N LYS A 38 -26.58 -18.00 28.43
CA LYS A 38 -26.89 -19.44 28.32
C LYS A 38 -27.83 -19.90 29.43
N GLN A 39 -27.61 -19.46 30.67
CA GLN A 39 -28.50 -19.74 31.80
C GLN A 39 -29.90 -19.17 31.57
N GLN A 40 -30.01 -17.93 31.07
CA GLN A 40 -31.31 -17.32 30.73
C GLN A 40 -32.04 -18.10 29.64
N GLN A 41 -31.32 -18.52 28.60
CA GLN A 41 -31.88 -19.33 27.51
C GLN A 41 -32.36 -20.70 28.00
N ALA A 42 -31.57 -21.37 28.87
CA ALA A 42 -31.96 -22.65 29.48
C ALA A 42 -33.19 -22.51 30.38
N HIS A 43 -33.25 -21.44 31.18
CA HIS A 43 -34.41 -21.14 32.01
C HIS A 43 -35.67 -20.92 31.18
N GLN A 44 -35.56 -20.12 30.10
CA GLN A 44 -36.68 -19.88 29.19
C GLN A 44 -37.15 -21.17 28.49
N ALA A 45 -36.22 -22.05 28.09
CA ALA A 45 -36.56 -23.33 27.50
C ALA A 45 -37.29 -24.27 28.47
N HIS A 46 -36.96 -24.21 29.77
CA HIS A 46 -37.55 -25.08 30.78
C HIS A 46 -38.89 -24.56 31.33
N TRP A 47 -39.01 -23.24 31.54
CA TRP A 47 -40.14 -22.62 32.26
C TRP A 47 -41.04 -21.75 31.37
N GLY A 48 -40.68 -21.56 30.09
CA GLY A 48 -41.44 -20.72 29.15
C GLY A 48 -41.34 -19.21 29.40
N SER A 49 -40.67 -18.78 30.47
CA SER A 49 -40.53 -17.38 30.88
C SER A 49 -39.08 -17.01 31.20
N GLN A 50 -38.78 -15.71 31.11
CA GLN A 50 -37.48 -15.17 31.47
C GLN A 50 -37.32 -15.04 32.99
N ASN A 51 -36.12 -15.34 33.49
CA ASN A 51 -35.80 -15.13 34.90
C ASN A 51 -35.38 -13.67 35.14
N GLU A 52 -36.05 -12.99 36.07
CA GLU A 52 -35.78 -11.58 36.38
C GLU A 52 -34.42 -11.37 37.05
N VAL A 53 -34.01 -12.28 37.94
CA VAL A 53 -32.73 -12.18 38.67
C VAL A 53 -31.56 -12.30 37.71
N ILE A 54 -31.61 -13.29 36.79
CA ILE A 54 -30.59 -13.45 35.75
C ILE A 54 -30.60 -12.24 34.80
N GLY A 55 -31.79 -11.70 34.48
CA GLY A 55 -31.94 -10.49 33.68
C GLY A 55 -31.25 -9.26 34.30
N GLN A 56 -31.45 -9.03 35.59
CA GLN A 56 -30.80 -7.94 36.33
C GLN A 56 -29.27 -8.11 36.36
N LEU A 57 -28.79 -9.32 36.65
CA LEU A 57 -27.36 -9.63 36.67
C LEU A 57 -26.73 -9.46 35.27
N LEU A 58 -27.44 -9.87 34.21
CA LEU A 58 -27.00 -9.69 32.84
C LEU A 58 -26.89 -8.21 32.46
N CYS A 59 -27.83 -7.38 32.91
CA CYS A 59 -27.79 -5.93 32.73
C CYS A 59 -26.57 -5.32 33.44
N GLN A 60 -26.37 -5.65 34.72
CA GLN A 60 -25.22 -5.18 35.50
C GLN A 60 -23.88 -5.59 34.87
N THR A 61 -23.73 -6.87 34.51
CA THR A 61 -22.53 -7.43 33.88
C THR A 61 -22.28 -6.78 32.51
N THR A 62 -23.34 -6.53 31.73
CA THR A 62 -23.22 -5.86 30.42
C THR A 62 -22.78 -4.41 30.59
N ASN A 63 -23.34 -3.68 31.56
CA ASN A 63 -22.95 -2.31 31.86
C ASN A 63 -21.50 -2.23 32.34
N TYR A 64 -21.10 -3.14 33.23
CA TYR A 64 -19.72 -3.25 33.70
C TYR A 64 -18.76 -3.56 32.54
N PHE A 65 -19.09 -4.55 31.70
CA PHE A 65 -18.32 -4.88 30.50
C PHE A 65 -18.14 -3.66 29.59
N CYS A 66 -19.21 -2.92 29.30
CA CYS A 66 -19.16 -1.72 28.45
C CYS A 66 -18.25 -0.63 29.04
N ARG A 67 -18.29 -0.42 30.37
CA ARG A 67 -17.41 0.54 31.05
C ARG A 67 -15.95 0.09 31.01
N LEU A 68 -15.68 -1.16 31.34
CA LEU A 68 -14.34 -1.74 31.32
C LEU A 68 -13.74 -1.72 29.91
N PHE A 69 -14.55 -2.05 28.89
CA PHE A 69 -14.17 -1.98 27.49
C PHE A 69 -13.73 -0.57 27.08
N LYS A 70 -14.54 0.44 27.40
CA LYS A 70 -14.21 1.84 27.10
C LYS A 70 -12.94 2.28 27.83
N HIS A 71 -12.81 1.92 29.11
CA HIS A 71 -11.65 2.26 29.93
C HIS A 71 -10.36 1.64 29.38
N LYS A 72 -10.32 0.33 29.16
CA LYS A 72 -9.11 -0.35 28.65
C LYS A 72 -8.74 0.09 27.23
N LYS A 73 -9.73 0.28 26.36
CA LYS A 73 -9.49 0.82 25.02
C LYS A 73 -8.91 2.24 25.07
N LYS A 74 -9.46 3.12 25.90
CA LYS A 74 -8.96 4.49 26.07
C LYS A 74 -7.53 4.49 26.63
N ALA A 75 -7.28 3.75 27.71
CA ALA A 75 -5.95 3.67 28.32
C ALA A 75 -4.87 3.22 27.33
N TRP A 76 -5.17 2.22 26.49
CA TRP A 76 -4.26 1.79 25.43
C TRP A 76 -4.05 2.85 24.35
N VAL A 77 -5.11 3.54 23.91
CA VAL A 77 -4.98 4.64 22.94
C VAL A 77 -4.10 5.75 23.51
N ASP A 78 -4.35 6.17 24.75
CA ASP A 78 -3.60 7.23 25.42
C ASP A 78 -2.11 6.84 25.51
N GLN A 79 -1.80 5.62 25.97
CA GLN A 79 -0.41 5.12 26.04
C GLN A 79 0.25 5.04 24.65
N THR A 80 -0.47 4.55 23.64
CA THR A 80 0.07 4.42 22.28
C THR A 80 0.38 5.80 21.65
N LEU A 81 -0.41 6.82 22.00
CA LEU A 81 -0.18 8.19 21.53
C LEU A 81 0.99 8.86 22.28
N GLU A 82 1.18 8.56 23.56
CA GLU A 82 2.33 9.03 24.34
C GLU A 82 3.66 8.43 23.84
N GLU A 83 3.66 7.17 23.42
CA GLU A 83 4.83 6.46 22.90
C GLU A 83 5.08 6.68 21.39
N ALA A 84 4.25 7.48 20.72
CA ALA A 84 4.25 7.60 19.27
C ALA A 84 5.48 8.33 18.70
N THR A 85 6.03 7.79 17.61
CA THR A 85 7.07 8.46 16.81
C THR A 85 6.46 9.17 15.59
N PRO A 86 7.18 10.11 14.95
CA PRO A 86 6.70 10.77 13.72
C PRO A 86 6.34 9.80 12.58
N TYR A 87 6.93 8.60 12.56
CA TYR A 87 6.64 7.57 11.56
C TYR A 87 5.28 6.89 11.80
N ASP A 88 4.81 6.84 13.05
CA ASP A 88 3.58 6.14 13.45
C ASP A 88 2.29 6.93 13.13
N VAL A 89 2.43 8.24 12.90
CA VAL A 89 1.32 9.18 12.62
C VAL A 89 0.47 8.71 11.44
N TRP A 90 1.09 8.19 10.39
CA TRP A 90 0.39 7.67 9.21
C TRP A 90 -0.43 6.40 9.52
N GLY A 91 0.01 5.60 10.49
CA GLY A 91 -0.72 4.43 10.98
C GLY A 91 -2.00 4.81 11.71
N PHE A 92 -1.96 5.87 12.53
CA PHE A 92 -3.11 6.35 13.31
C PHE A 92 -4.22 6.95 12.44
N CYS A 93 -3.86 7.61 11.33
CA CYS A 93 -4.81 8.10 10.33
C CYS A 93 -5.72 6.99 9.76
N ASN A 94 -5.31 5.73 9.87
CA ASN A 94 -6.10 4.58 9.43
C ASN A 94 -7.00 3.99 10.52
N TRP A 95 -6.90 4.43 11.79
CA TRP A 95 -7.73 3.91 12.89
C TRP A 95 -9.21 4.29 12.76
N SER A 96 -9.50 5.45 12.16
CA SER A 96 -10.87 5.92 11.90
C SER A 96 -11.45 5.36 10.59
N LYS A 97 -10.58 4.91 9.68
CA LYS A 97 -11.00 4.35 8.39
C LYS A 97 -11.43 2.91 8.60
N GLY A 98 -12.72 2.64 8.42
CA GLY A 98 -13.20 1.26 8.39
C GLY A 98 -12.52 0.49 7.27
N THR A 99 -11.78 -0.56 7.58
CA THR A 99 -11.21 -1.45 6.56
C THR A 99 -12.32 -2.30 5.97
N ARG A 100 -12.73 -1.98 4.75
CA ARG A 100 -13.59 -2.85 3.95
C ARG A 100 -12.72 -3.64 3.00
N ASN A 101 -12.63 -4.95 3.21
CA ASN A 101 -12.02 -5.82 2.23
C ASN A 101 -13.11 -6.24 1.24
N TYR A 102 -13.06 -5.70 0.03
CA TYR A 102 -13.90 -6.16 -1.08
C TYR A 102 -13.10 -7.21 -1.84
N PRO A 103 -13.36 -8.52 -1.62
CA PRO A 103 -12.70 -9.52 -2.42
C PRO A 103 -13.12 -9.32 -3.88
N SER A 104 -12.15 -9.30 -4.79
CA SER A 104 -12.44 -9.33 -6.21
C SER A 104 -13.28 -10.58 -6.54
N PRO A 105 -14.18 -10.53 -7.53
CA PRO A 105 -14.96 -11.69 -7.93
C PRO A 105 -14.04 -12.85 -8.35
N ALA A 106 -14.57 -14.07 -8.30
CA ALA A 106 -13.83 -15.23 -8.80
C ALA A 106 -13.58 -15.08 -10.30
N ILE A 107 -12.36 -15.33 -10.75
CA ILE A 107 -11.98 -15.25 -12.16
C ILE A 107 -12.07 -16.65 -12.76
N LYS A 108 -12.80 -16.82 -13.86
CA LYS A 108 -12.95 -18.11 -14.55
C LYS A 108 -12.16 -18.11 -15.85
N HIS A 109 -11.29 -19.08 -16.03
CA HIS A 109 -10.70 -19.37 -17.35
C HIS A 109 -11.64 -20.24 -18.19
N THR A 110 -11.46 -20.15 -19.51
CA THR A 110 -12.02 -21.12 -20.45
C THR A 110 -11.59 -22.53 -20.02
N ASN A 111 -12.57 -23.40 -19.76
CA ASN A 111 -12.40 -24.80 -19.37
C ASN A 111 -11.72 -25.09 -18.01
N GLN A 112 -11.67 -24.12 -17.09
CA GLN A 112 -11.18 -24.35 -15.72
C GLN A 112 -12.16 -23.88 -14.64
N ASN A 113 -11.94 -24.36 -13.42
CA ASN A 113 -12.72 -23.95 -12.25
C ASN A 113 -12.43 -22.48 -11.87
N PRO A 114 -13.41 -21.76 -11.31
CA PRO A 114 -13.23 -20.37 -10.90
C PRO A 114 -12.16 -20.24 -9.81
N VAL A 115 -11.25 -19.28 -10.01
CA VAL A 115 -10.13 -18.99 -9.14
C VAL A 115 -10.50 -17.88 -8.16
N VAL A 116 -10.33 -18.15 -6.86
CA VAL A 116 -10.75 -17.23 -5.77
C VAL A 116 -9.57 -16.54 -5.08
N GLN A 117 -8.43 -17.24 -4.96
CA GLN A 117 -7.26 -16.71 -4.25
C GLN A 117 -6.53 -15.63 -5.06
N TYR A 118 -5.93 -14.66 -4.36
CA TYR A 118 -5.25 -13.52 -4.98
C TYR A 118 -4.10 -13.95 -5.89
N LYS A 119 -3.21 -14.83 -5.41
CA LYS A 119 -2.04 -15.30 -6.17
C LYS A 119 -2.46 -15.99 -7.47
N ASP A 120 -3.47 -16.84 -7.37
CA ASP A 120 -3.96 -17.59 -8.51
C ASP A 120 -4.70 -16.67 -9.51
N LYS A 121 -5.38 -15.61 -9.03
CA LYS A 121 -5.97 -14.57 -9.88
C LYS A 121 -4.91 -13.79 -10.66
N CYS A 122 -3.77 -13.46 -10.04
CA CYS A 122 -2.66 -12.80 -10.71
C CYS A 122 -2.10 -13.69 -11.83
N ASN A 123 -1.82 -14.97 -11.53
CA ASN A 123 -1.35 -15.93 -12.52
C ASN A 123 -2.36 -16.11 -13.66
N ALA A 124 -3.65 -16.17 -13.33
CA ALA A 124 -4.73 -16.28 -14.29
C ALA A 124 -4.73 -15.13 -15.32
N LEU A 125 -4.66 -13.90 -14.82
CA LEU A 125 -4.58 -12.71 -15.67
C LEU A 125 -3.29 -12.66 -16.48
N GLN A 126 -2.16 -13.02 -15.86
CA GLN A 126 -0.87 -13.05 -16.52
C GLN A 126 -0.87 -14.00 -17.72
N ASN A 127 -1.35 -15.23 -17.53
CA ASN A 127 -1.36 -16.24 -18.58
C ASN A 127 -2.28 -15.88 -19.77
N VAL A 128 -3.35 -15.11 -19.55
CA VAL A 128 -4.29 -14.72 -20.61
C VAL A 128 -3.83 -13.47 -21.34
N LEU A 129 -3.40 -12.45 -20.60
CA LEU A 129 -3.08 -11.13 -21.17
C LEU A 129 -1.63 -11.05 -21.66
N PHE A 130 -0.72 -11.77 -21.03
CA PHE A 130 0.72 -11.74 -21.32
C PHE A 130 1.20 -13.11 -21.78
N GLN A 131 0.60 -13.59 -22.87
CA GLN A 131 1.08 -14.79 -23.54
C GLN A 131 2.50 -14.53 -24.08
N PRO A 132 3.42 -15.51 -23.98
CA PRO A 132 4.71 -15.38 -24.63
C PRO A 132 4.48 -15.13 -26.12
N HIS A 133 5.20 -14.15 -26.68
CA HIS A 133 5.13 -13.90 -28.11
C HIS A 133 5.50 -15.19 -28.85
N PRO A 134 4.83 -15.49 -29.97
CA PRO A 134 5.22 -16.63 -30.78
C PRO A 134 6.70 -16.46 -31.17
N PRO A 135 7.49 -17.55 -31.16
CA PRO A 135 8.90 -17.48 -31.54
C PRO A 135 8.99 -16.87 -32.93
N LEU A 136 9.72 -15.74 -33.04
CA LEU A 136 10.00 -15.12 -34.32
C LEU A 136 10.81 -16.11 -35.15
N ALA A 137 10.31 -16.44 -36.34
CA ALA A 137 10.90 -17.48 -37.20
C ALA A 137 12.34 -17.14 -37.63
N ASN A 138 12.68 -15.86 -37.67
CA ASN A 138 14.00 -15.35 -38.07
C ASN A 138 14.52 -14.39 -37.00
N ASN A 139 15.34 -14.88 -36.07
CA ASN A 139 16.20 -14.06 -35.22
C ASN A 139 17.52 -13.78 -35.95
N ASP A 140 17.45 -13.34 -37.21
CA ASP A 140 18.64 -12.92 -37.92
C ASP A 140 19.20 -11.67 -37.21
N LEU A 141 20.51 -11.65 -37.00
CA LEU A 141 21.18 -10.47 -36.46
C LEU A 141 20.82 -9.26 -37.34
N PRO A 142 20.41 -8.12 -36.76
CA PRO A 142 20.08 -6.94 -37.54
C PRO A 142 21.28 -6.60 -38.42
N ASN A 143 21.04 -6.48 -39.72
CA ASN A 143 22.08 -6.17 -40.68
C ASN A 143 22.42 -4.68 -40.60
N ILE A 144 23.50 -4.35 -39.89
CA ILE A 144 23.98 -2.98 -39.68
C ILE A 144 24.80 -2.48 -40.90
N LYS A 145 25.23 -3.39 -41.79
CA LYS A 145 26.19 -3.08 -42.86
C LYS A 145 25.52 -2.65 -44.14
N ASP A 146 24.35 -3.21 -44.45
CA ASP A 146 23.68 -2.95 -45.72
C ASP A 146 22.72 -1.76 -45.59
N THR A 147 22.84 -0.84 -46.54
CA THR A 147 21.91 0.29 -46.64
C THR A 147 20.57 -0.22 -47.17
N HIS A 148 19.54 -0.23 -46.33
CA HIS A 148 18.18 -0.57 -46.75
C HIS A 148 17.56 0.59 -47.55
N LEU A 149 16.65 0.29 -48.48
CA LEU A 149 15.96 1.31 -49.28
C LEU A 149 15.16 2.30 -48.40
N ASP A 150 14.68 1.81 -47.25
CA ASP A 150 13.92 2.59 -46.26
C ASP A 150 14.82 3.27 -45.20
N ASN A 151 16.14 3.31 -45.39
CA ASN A 151 17.02 4.01 -44.45
C ASN A 151 16.75 5.52 -44.51
N ILE A 152 16.32 6.07 -43.38
CA ILE A 152 16.17 7.52 -43.21
C ILE A 152 17.58 8.14 -43.21
N ALA A 153 17.78 9.16 -44.05
CA ALA A 153 19.04 9.89 -44.08
C ALA A 153 19.32 10.50 -42.71
N HIS A 154 20.57 10.37 -42.24
CA HIS A 154 20.99 11.05 -41.03
C HIS A 154 21.00 12.57 -41.29
N ILE A 155 20.17 13.30 -40.56
CA ILE A 155 20.11 14.77 -40.63
C ILE A 155 21.00 15.32 -39.51
N GLU A 156 21.87 16.26 -39.86
CA GLU A 156 22.72 16.92 -38.87
C GLU A 156 21.86 17.77 -37.91
N LEU A 157 22.18 17.66 -36.62
CA LEU A 157 21.48 18.40 -35.57
C LEU A 157 21.72 19.91 -35.73
N THR A 158 20.65 20.70 -35.73
CA THR A 158 20.76 22.16 -35.79
C THR A 158 20.67 22.80 -34.42
N LYS A 159 21.30 23.97 -34.23
CA LYS A 159 21.20 24.73 -32.97
C LYS A 159 19.76 25.11 -32.63
N THR A 160 18.98 25.46 -33.65
CA THR A 160 17.55 25.80 -33.52
C THR A 160 16.74 24.62 -33.01
N GLU A 161 17.00 23.41 -33.48
CA GLU A 161 16.31 22.20 -33.03
C GLU A 161 16.60 21.91 -31.55
N VAL A 162 17.84 22.06 -31.10
CA VAL A 162 18.20 21.91 -29.69
C VAL A 162 17.53 22.99 -28.84
N GLN A 163 17.51 24.23 -29.32
CA GLN A 163 16.82 25.33 -28.64
C GLN A 163 15.32 25.04 -28.52
N GLU A 164 14.66 24.66 -29.60
CA GLU A 164 13.23 24.34 -29.61
C GLU A 164 12.92 23.19 -28.65
N ALA A 165 13.76 22.14 -28.62
CA ALA A 165 13.61 21.03 -27.68
C ALA A 165 13.66 21.50 -26.20
N ILE A 166 14.61 22.39 -25.86
CA ILE A 166 14.75 22.94 -24.50
C ILE A 166 13.54 23.82 -24.14
N TYR A 167 13.07 24.66 -25.07
CA TYR A 167 12.01 25.64 -24.80
C TYR A 167 10.59 25.06 -24.93
N CYS A 168 10.40 23.95 -25.64
CA CYS A 168 9.11 23.24 -25.75
C CYS A 168 8.65 22.67 -24.40
N HIS A 169 9.58 22.32 -23.51
CA HIS A 169 9.23 21.76 -22.21
C HIS A 169 8.75 22.80 -21.18
N CYS A 170 7.75 22.43 -20.39
CA CYS A 170 7.20 23.27 -19.32
C CYS A 170 8.21 23.44 -18.17
N THR A 171 8.46 24.69 -17.78
CA THR A 171 9.39 25.06 -16.69
C THR A 171 8.94 24.62 -15.29
N LYS A 172 7.65 24.29 -15.12
CA LYS A 172 7.05 23.89 -13.84
C LYS A 172 7.02 22.38 -13.62
N LYS A 173 7.61 21.58 -14.52
CA LYS A 173 7.73 20.13 -14.31
C LYS A 173 8.64 19.86 -13.11
N ALA A 174 8.29 18.85 -12.33
CA ALA A 174 9.13 18.38 -11.23
C ALA A 174 10.51 17.95 -11.79
N PRO A 175 11.60 18.29 -11.10
CA PRO A 175 12.93 17.90 -11.53
C PRO A 175 13.11 16.38 -11.41
N GLY A 176 13.94 15.81 -12.29
CA GLY A 176 14.34 14.41 -12.24
C GLY A 176 15.38 14.14 -11.15
N GLU A 177 16.08 13.00 -11.27
CA GLU A 177 17.09 12.56 -10.30
C GLU A 177 18.22 13.60 -10.09
N SER A 178 18.59 14.34 -11.13
CA SER A 178 19.58 15.41 -11.07
C SER A 178 19.17 16.63 -10.24
N GLN A 179 17.90 16.71 -9.82
CA GLN A 179 17.28 17.84 -9.14
C GLN A 179 17.36 19.17 -9.91
N GLN A 180 17.73 19.14 -11.19
CA GLN A 180 17.80 20.33 -12.05
C GLN A 180 16.44 20.60 -12.68
N THR A 181 15.99 21.86 -12.58
CA THR A 181 14.74 22.29 -13.21
C THR A 181 14.95 22.71 -14.66
N PHE A 182 13.88 22.68 -15.47
CA PHE A 182 13.92 23.18 -16.84
C PHE A 182 14.25 24.69 -16.93
N VAL A 183 14.00 25.46 -15.86
CA VAL A 183 14.44 26.87 -15.79
C VAL A 183 15.96 26.96 -15.81
N THR A 184 16.64 26.11 -15.03
CA THR A 184 18.10 26.05 -14.98
C THR A 184 18.71 25.71 -16.34
N ILE A 185 18.08 24.78 -17.07
CA ILE A 185 18.54 24.37 -18.41
C ILE A 185 18.40 25.53 -19.42
N ARG A 186 17.31 26.30 -19.35
CA ARG A 186 17.14 27.49 -20.20
C ARG A 186 18.19 28.56 -19.91
N TRP A 187 18.47 28.83 -18.64
CA TRP A 187 19.55 29.75 -18.27
C TRP A 187 20.93 29.26 -18.72
N ALA A 188 21.17 27.94 -18.64
CA ALA A 188 22.41 27.34 -19.13
C ALA A 188 22.55 27.49 -20.65
N TRP A 189 21.45 27.34 -21.40
CA TRP A 189 21.42 27.62 -22.84
C TRP A 189 21.76 29.07 -23.15
N GLU A 190 21.14 30.02 -22.47
CA GLU A 190 21.42 31.46 -22.65
C GLU A 190 22.87 31.83 -22.29
N ALA A 191 23.48 31.14 -21.32
CA ALA A 191 24.85 31.41 -20.89
C ALA A 191 25.93 30.71 -21.75
N LYS A 192 25.68 29.47 -22.18
CA LYS A 192 26.67 28.56 -22.80
C LYS A 192 26.05 27.64 -23.85
N GLU A 193 25.35 28.22 -24.81
CA GLU A 193 24.75 27.52 -25.96
C GLU A 193 25.72 26.54 -26.65
N ASP A 194 26.93 27.00 -27.01
CA ASP A 194 27.88 26.21 -27.80
C ASP A 194 28.28 24.89 -27.13
N ILE A 195 28.40 24.89 -25.80
CA ILE A 195 28.76 23.69 -25.04
C ILE A 195 27.62 22.68 -25.05
N ILE A 196 26.39 23.15 -24.86
CA ILE A 196 25.20 22.29 -24.83
C ILE A 196 24.94 21.71 -26.23
N PHE A 197 25.07 22.53 -27.28
CA PHE A 197 24.96 22.06 -28.66
C PHE A 197 26.02 21.02 -29.00
N ALA A 198 27.29 21.28 -28.69
CA ALA A 198 28.39 20.33 -28.95
C ALA A 198 28.19 19.01 -28.21
N LEU A 199 27.73 19.05 -26.96
CA LEU A 199 27.39 17.86 -26.18
C LEU A 199 26.29 17.04 -26.86
N MET A 200 25.16 17.67 -27.19
CA MET A 200 24.02 16.99 -27.83
C MET A 200 24.39 16.40 -29.19
N HIS A 201 25.14 17.15 -29.99
CA HIS A 201 25.63 16.72 -31.29
C HIS A 201 26.53 15.47 -31.15
N HIS A 202 27.49 15.48 -30.22
CA HIS A 202 28.34 14.31 -29.99
C HIS A 202 27.58 13.10 -29.44
N CYS A 203 26.61 13.29 -28.55
CA CYS A 203 25.78 12.19 -28.06
C CYS A 203 25.01 11.52 -29.21
N ILE A 204 24.45 12.29 -30.13
CA ILE A 204 23.72 11.76 -31.29
C ILE A 204 24.67 11.05 -32.26
N GLN A 205 25.82 11.66 -32.58
CA GLN A 205 26.82 11.05 -33.48
C GLN A 205 27.40 9.73 -32.94
N THR A 206 27.51 9.59 -31.62
CA THR A 206 28.05 8.38 -30.99
C THR A 206 26.97 7.35 -30.64
N GLY A 207 25.69 7.68 -30.84
CA GLY A 207 24.57 6.84 -30.40
C GLY A 207 24.52 6.68 -28.87
N HIS A 208 25.06 7.64 -28.12
CA HIS A 208 25.09 7.60 -26.67
C HIS A 208 23.72 7.98 -26.10
N HIS A 209 23.15 7.08 -25.29
CA HIS A 209 21.92 7.30 -24.55
C HIS A 209 22.18 7.16 -23.04
N SER A 210 21.44 7.89 -22.21
CA SER A 210 21.59 7.79 -20.77
C SER A 210 21.21 6.38 -20.28
N ASN A 211 22.03 5.80 -19.40
CA ASN A 211 21.78 4.47 -18.83
C ASN A 211 20.55 4.42 -17.92
N ASN A 212 20.03 5.57 -17.47
CA ASN A 212 18.89 5.65 -16.57
C ASN A 212 17.65 6.12 -17.34
N TRP A 213 16.60 5.30 -17.32
CA TRP A 213 15.24 5.66 -17.73
C TRP A 213 14.40 5.75 -16.44
N HIS A 214 14.04 6.96 -16.03
CA HIS A 214 13.22 7.23 -14.84
C HIS A 214 12.09 8.19 -15.15
#